data_AF-A0A376D8E4-F1
#
_entry.id   AF-A0A376D8E4-F1
#
_cell.length_a   1.000
_cell.length_b   1.000
_cell.length_c   1.000
_cell.angle_alpha   90.00
_cell.angle_beta   90.00
_cell.angle_gamma   90.00
#
_symmetry.space_group_name_H-M   'P 1'
#
loop_
_entity.id
_entity.type
_entity.pdbx_description
1 polymer ?
#
loop_
_entity_poly.entity_id
_entity_poly.type
_entity_poly.pdbx_seq_one_letter_code
_entity_poly.pdbx_strand_id
1 'polypeptide(L)'
;MDFSQADSAIRLDVENSYIYGDIIGQGKTNNSSKINFALNGSSAYFDGYRILDFKEIFNDGTLTIVGKDRTIIFNTLVTNKTNSTLIFKIGDDVNLDNSILKADSISFKGNNTIKLHYVGTNISNIIDRDIVLIESGTALSKDDIKNINYHLHEDPNNTKFSDYSPLLTQTNSWVEETPALDGSATGGHKVIVNYGIGYGGASNFSALAEQGGASANALLATKFIVPKVLNDFNQSRSAASDQALALLISAGNNASAIANLANQMTPNSDGSELRAANQLVGDMRNHIAQRQLGYLGQLPAQERDSGWNLWVNTLYGHGSQSGNDYANGFNMNRYGISLGADQEIDDSAMLGFALGYSHNQADSRGVDQSKRIDTVELMPYLGWRSGMLFAEGNLNIGYLRVKSERKIDGGNGWQGESQANGDYTGMQAGYQLNAGLNLELAGLHLRPMLTYQYQWVNLNSWHESGSVLALSSSSQKYSLNHLGGGVSAWTQLATGWGTLTPSLQASYLHDLDGERRIRQRHALVSINNAGSTFETIGARVGGNQVRVDANARLDISDSLNLGIGVGYNRDDRYGEGVIGLTLGNRF
;
A
#
# COMPACT_ATOMS: atom_id res chain seq x y z
N MET A 1 10.73 -36.00 -0.72
CA MET A 1 10.64 -36.90 -1.88
C MET A 1 11.51 -38.12 -1.61
N ASP A 2 10.95 -39.32 -1.69
CA ASP A 2 11.68 -40.57 -1.42
C ASP A 2 11.59 -41.49 -2.64
N PHE A 3 12.74 -41.77 -3.21
CA PHE A 3 12.91 -42.63 -4.38
C PHE A 3 13.73 -43.88 -4.08
N SER A 4 13.91 -44.22 -2.79
CA SER A 4 14.70 -45.38 -2.37
C SER A 4 14.23 -46.71 -2.97
N GLN A 5 12.94 -46.81 -3.33
CA GLN A 5 12.31 -48.01 -3.90
C GLN A 5 12.18 -47.98 -5.42
N ALA A 6 12.73 -46.97 -6.11
CA ALA A 6 12.55 -46.90 -7.55
C ALA A 6 13.46 -47.89 -8.30
N ASP A 7 12.88 -48.58 -9.29
CA ASP A 7 13.52 -49.70 -10.00
C ASP A 7 14.49 -49.27 -11.12
N SER A 8 14.56 -47.98 -11.43
CA SER A 8 15.39 -47.42 -12.53
C SER A 8 15.92 -46.04 -12.19
N ALA A 9 17.10 -45.67 -12.71
CA ALA A 9 17.74 -44.38 -12.45
C ALA A 9 16.80 -43.18 -12.64
N ILE A 10 16.89 -42.22 -11.72
CA ILE A 10 16.02 -41.04 -11.68
C ILE A 10 16.76 -39.80 -12.13
N ARG A 11 16.10 -39.01 -12.96
CA ARG A 11 16.51 -37.65 -13.29
C ARG A 11 15.44 -36.69 -12.77
N LEU A 12 15.85 -35.76 -11.91
CA LEU A 12 15.02 -34.63 -11.48
C LEU A 12 15.54 -33.36 -12.14
N ASP A 13 14.72 -32.72 -12.97
CA ASP A 13 15.03 -31.40 -13.55
C ASP A 13 14.16 -30.36 -12.83
N VAL A 14 14.82 -29.40 -12.17
CA VAL A 14 14.17 -28.41 -11.30
C VAL A 14 14.41 -27.02 -11.89
N GLU A 15 13.39 -26.51 -12.59
CA GLU A 15 13.45 -25.25 -13.32
C GLU A 15 12.34 -24.32 -12.84
N ASN A 16 12.68 -23.09 -12.46
CA ASN A 16 11.77 -22.07 -11.91
C ASN A 16 10.83 -22.62 -10.81
N SER A 17 11.39 -23.49 -9.96
CA SER A 17 10.62 -24.32 -9.03
C SER A 17 11.24 -24.38 -7.64
N TYR A 18 10.39 -24.72 -6.66
CA TYR A 18 10.77 -24.91 -5.26
C TYR A 18 10.67 -26.38 -4.88
N ILE A 19 11.69 -26.88 -4.20
CA ILE A 19 11.65 -28.17 -3.50
C ILE A 19 11.55 -27.91 -2.01
N TYR A 20 10.46 -28.39 -1.41
CA TYR A 20 10.26 -28.43 0.03
C TYR A 20 10.50 -29.85 0.55
N GLY A 21 11.40 -29.96 1.55
CA GLY A 21 11.74 -31.21 2.21
C GLY A 21 12.90 -31.99 1.56
N ASP A 22 13.25 -33.09 2.20
CA ASP A 22 14.40 -33.92 1.85
C ASP A 22 14.22 -34.68 0.53
N ILE A 23 15.32 -35.04 -0.12
CA ILE A 23 15.33 -35.90 -1.31
C ILE A 23 16.20 -37.12 -1.04
N ILE A 24 15.62 -38.31 -1.20
CA ILE A 24 16.33 -39.58 -1.00
C ILE A 24 16.31 -40.36 -2.31
N GLY A 25 17.48 -40.73 -2.82
CA GLY A 25 17.67 -41.54 -4.03
C GLY A 25 17.72 -43.05 -3.75
N GLN A 26 18.10 -43.83 -4.76
CA GLN A 26 18.03 -45.32 -4.78
C GLN A 26 19.21 -46.05 -4.12
N GLY A 27 20.12 -45.32 -3.48
CA GLY A 27 21.37 -45.86 -2.93
C GLY A 27 22.50 -46.02 -3.96
N LYS A 28 23.71 -46.29 -3.46
CA LYS A 28 24.99 -46.26 -4.21
C LYS A 28 25.18 -47.36 -5.28
N THR A 29 24.27 -48.33 -5.39
CA THR A 29 24.48 -49.56 -6.18
C THR A 29 23.95 -49.51 -7.63
N ASN A 30 23.05 -48.59 -7.99
CA ASN A 30 22.53 -48.41 -9.38
C ASN A 30 22.71 -46.97 -9.89
N ASN A 31 23.98 -46.60 -10.07
CA ASN A 31 24.51 -45.25 -9.91
C ASN A 31 24.41 -44.35 -11.17
N SER A 32 23.21 -44.00 -11.62
CA SER A 32 22.98 -42.98 -12.68
C SER A 32 21.97 -41.89 -12.32
N SER A 33 21.38 -41.93 -11.13
CA SER A 33 20.41 -40.94 -10.70
C SER A 33 21.06 -39.57 -10.51
N LYS A 34 20.44 -38.51 -11.03
CA LYS A 34 20.96 -37.14 -10.97
C LYS A 34 19.87 -36.11 -10.73
N ILE A 35 20.26 -34.98 -10.16
CA ILE A 35 19.41 -33.80 -10.03
C ILE A 35 20.04 -32.66 -10.84
N ASN A 36 19.27 -32.01 -11.70
CA ASN A 36 19.67 -30.78 -12.36
C ASN A 36 18.84 -29.64 -11.79
N PHE A 37 19.45 -28.85 -10.92
CA PHE A 37 18.90 -27.58 -10.47
C PHE A 37 19.17 -26.49 -11.50
N ALA A 38 18.20 -25.60 -11.64
CA ALA A 38 18.35 -24.35 -12.37
C ALA A 38 18.81 -24.58 -13.82
N LEU A 39 18.31 -25.63 -14.48
CA LEU A 39 18.74 -26.00 -15.83
C LEU A 39 18.56 -24.85 -16.82
N ASN A 40 19.48 -24.70 -17.77
CA ASN A 40 19.48 -23.67 -18.81
C ASN A 40 19.45 -22.22 -18.27
N GLY A 41 20.14 -21.95 -17.17
CA GLY A 41 20.22 -20.62 -16.57
C GLY A 41 18.98 -20.20 -15.79
N SER A 42 18.05 -21.13 -15.51
CA SER A 42 16.83 -20.84 -14.73
C SER A 42 17.12 -20.64 -13.24
N SER A 43 16.08 -20.45 -12.43
CA SER A 43 16.19 -20.38 -10.97
C SER A 43 15.62 -21.63 -10.32
N ALA A 44 16.23 -22.10 -9.23
CA ALA A 44 15.68 -23.20 -8.43
C ALA A 44 15.89 -22.94 -6.94
N TYR A 45 15.00 -23.47 -6.11
CA TYR A 45 15.05 -23.31 -4.66
C TYR A 45 15.04 -24.67 -3.97
N PHE A 46 15.95 -24.87 -3.04
CA PHE A 46 15.99 -26.03 -2.16
C PHE A 46 15.75 -25.61 -0.71
N ASP A 47 14.66 -26.10 -0.15
CA ASP A 47 14.20 -25.85 1.20
C ASP A 47 14.01 -27.20 1.94
N GLY A 48 15.13 -27.87 2.22
CA GLY A 48 15.18 -29.17 2.88
C GLY A 48 16.44 -29.34 3.72
N TYR A 49 16.57 -30.46 4.44
CA TYR A 49 17.75 -30.74 5.27
C TYR A 49 18.80 -31.58 4.55
N ARG A 50 18.40 -32.38 3.56
CA ARG A 50 19.33 -33.31 2.91
C ARG A 50 18.92 -33.75 1.52
N ILE A 51 19.94 -34.02 0.71
CA ILE A 51 19.85 -34.79 -0.54
C ILE A 51 20.79 -35.98 -0.41
N LEU A 52 20.23 -37.18 -0.42
CA LEU A 52 20.95 -38.43 -0.20
C LEU A 52 20.86 -39.32 -1.44
N ASP A 53 21.89 -40.14 -1.66
CA ASP A 53 21.84 -41.27 -2.58
C ASP A 53 21.58 -40.94 -4.06
N PHE A 54 22.07 -39.79 -4.51
CA PHE A 54 22.21 -39.43 -5.93
C PHE A 54 23.67 -39.53 -6.35
N LYS A 55 23.91 -39.78 -7.65
CA LYS A 55 25.27 -39.79 -8.19
C LYS A 55 25.88 -38.39 -8.22
N GLU A 56 25.09 -37.42 -8.67
CA GLU A 56 25.55 -36.06 -8.90
C GLU A 56 24.38 -35.07 -8.91
N ILE A 57 24.64 -33.88 -8.38
CA ILE A 57 23.79 -32.71 -8.49
C ILE A 57 24.47 -31.72 -9.43
N PHE A 58 23.76 -31.25 -10.44
CA PHE A 58 24.19 -30.14 -11.29
C PHE A 58 23.43 -28.87 -10.93
N ASN A 59 24.14 -27.75 -10.83
CA ASN A 59 23.56 -26.41 -10.87
C ASN A 59 24.00 -25.75 -12.18
N ASP A 60 23.04 -25.31 -12.99
CA ASP A 60 23.27 -24.70 -14.32
C ASP A 60 22.60 -23.34 -14.45
N GLY A 61 22.45 -22.64 -13.33
CA GLY A 61 21.77 -21.34 -13.24
C GLY A 61 21.86 -20.79 -11.82
N THR A 62 20.75 -20.32 -11.27
CA THR A 62 20.68 -19.80 -9.89
C THR A 62 20.01 -20.80 -8.96
N LEU A 63 20.79 -21.46 -8.10
CA LEU A 63 20.28 -22.33 -7.04
C LEU A 63 20.29 -21.59 -5.70
N THR A 64 19.11 -21.36 -5.14
CA THR A 64 18.93 -20.83 -3.79
C THR A 64 18.77 -21.97 -2.79
N ILE A 65 19.64 -22.01 -1.79
CA ILE A 65 19.59 -22.93 -0.66
C ILE A 65 19.07 -22.16 0.55
N VAL A 66 17.94 -22.60 1.10
CA VAL A 66 17.36 -22.00 2.31
C VAL A 66 18.05 -22.60 3.53
N GLY A 67 18.79 -21.76 4.26
CA GLY A 67 19.50 -22.14 5.47
C GLY A 67 18.57 -22.71 6.54
N LYS A 68 19.15 -23.52 7.44
CA LYS A 68 18.42 -24.27 8.46
C LYS A 68 19.05 -24.11 9.84
N ASP A 69 18.34 -24.58 10.86
CA ASP A 69 18.78 -24.69 12.27
C ASP A 69 19.94 -25.69 12.48
N ARG A 70 20.37 -26.38 11.41
CA ARG A 70 21.52 -27.28 11.36
C ARG A 70 22.06 -27.36 9.93
N THR A 71 23.28 -27.87 9.78
CA THR A 71 23.93 -28.07 8.48
C THR A 71 23.09 -28.92 7.53
N ILE A 72 22.90 -28.42 6.30
CA ILE A 72 22.26 -29.14 5.20
C ILE A 72 23.26 -30.13 4.61
N ILE A 73 22.83 -31.38 4.35
CA ILE A 73 23.73 -32.45 3.89
C ILE A 73 23.41 -32.87 2.46
N PHE A 74 24.33 -32.64 1.52
CA PHE A 74 24.31 -33.24 0.18
C PHE A 74 25.33 -34.39 0.13
N ASN A 75 24.87 -35.63 0.28
CA ASN A 75 25.74 -36.82 0.25
C ASN A 75 26.04 -37.25 -1.19
N THR A 76 26.62 -36.34 -1.97
CA THR A 76 26.92 -36.55 -3.38
C THR A 76 27.86 -35.46 -3.91
N LEU A 77 28.35 -35.62 -5.15
CA LEU A 77 29.08 -34.59 -5.87
C LEU A 77 28.10 -33.48 -6.30
N VAL A 78 28.46 -32.24 -6.01
CA VAL A 78 27.77 -31.04 -6.51
C VAL A 78 28.63 -30.35 -7.56
N THR A 79 28.14 -30.23 -8.78
CA THR A 79 28.83 -29.56 -9.89
C THR A 79 28.08 -28.29 -10.26
N ASN A 80 28.68 -27.13 -9.95
CA ASN A 80 28.20 -25.84 -10.45
C ASN A 80 28.82 -25.57 -11.82
N LYS A 81 27.99 -25.36 -12.84
CA LYS A 81 28.43 -25.10 -14.21
C LYS A 81 28.88 -23.64 -14.39
N THR A 82 29.40 -23.34 -15.57
CA THR A 82 29.88 -22.00 -15.94
C THR A 82 28.83 -20.92 -15.78
N ASN A 83 29.20 -19.82 -15.13
CA ASN A 83 28.31 -18.70 -14.80
C ASN A 83 27.13 -19.05 -13.89
N SER A 84 27.23 -20.12 -13.08
CA SER A 84 26.19 -20.47 -12.11
C SER A 84 26.31 -19.66 -10.82
N THR A 85 25.17 -19.47 -10.15
CA THR A 85 25.06 -18.77 -8.87
C THR A 85 24.53 -19.71 -7.80
N LEU A 86 25.15 -19.69 -6.62
CA LEU A 86 24.59 -20.24 -5.39
C LEU A 86 24.15 -19.08 -4.49
N ILE A 87 22.91 -19.11 -4.02
CA ILE A 87 22.37 -18.14 -3.06
C ILE A 87 22.07 -18.86 -1.76
N PHE A 88 22.67 -18.43 -0.66
CA PHE A 88 22.33 -18.89 0.68
C PHE A 88 21.33 -17.91 1.29
N LYS A 89 20.05 -18.29 1.28
CA LYS A 89 19.00 -17.50 1.93
C LYS A 89 18.97 -17.83 3.41
N ILE A 90 19.29 -16.87 4.26
CA ILE A 90 19.38 -17.06 5.71
C ILE A 90 18.44 -16.11 6.47
N GLY A 91 17.79 -16.64 7.49
CA GLY A 91 16.91 -15.93 8.40
C GLY A 91 17.35 -16.13 9.86
N ASP A 92 16.45 -15.81 10.79
CA ASP A 92 16.72 -15.88 12.23
C ASP A 92 16.90 -17.31 12.75
N ASP A 93 16.26 -18.29 12.10
CA ASP A 93 16.32 -19.70 12.51
C ASP A 93 17.59 -20.44 12.06
N VAL A 94 18.50 -19.76 11.35
CA VAL A 94 19.69 -20.42 10.78
C VAL A 94 20.81 -20.53 11.82
N ASN A 95 21.37 -21.73 11.95
CA ASN A 95 22.56 -21.94 12.77
C ASN A 95 23.82 -21.52 12.00
N LEU A 96 24.38 -20.38 12.36
CA LEU A 96 25.59 -19.81 11.74
C LEU A 96 26.90 -20.26 12.41
N ASP A 97 26.85 -21.05 13.49
CA ASP A 97 28.05 -21.58 14.15
C ASP A 97 28.66 -22.78 13.39
N ASN A 98 27.89 -23.37 12.46
CA ASN A 98 28.32 -24.47 11.60
C ASN A 98 28.22 -24.09 10.12
N SER A 99 28.71 -24.97 9.23
CA SER A 99 28.51 -24.80 7.79
C SER A 99 27.02 -24.84 7.43
N ILE A 100 26.58 -23.92 6.55
CA ILE A 100 25.19 -23.91 6.06
C ILE A 100 24.93 -25.16 5.22
N LEU A 101 25.82 -25.43 4.25
CA LEU A 101 25.81 -26.63 3.41
C LEU A 101 27.08 -27.44 3.61
N LYS A 102 26.93 -28.75 3.82
CA LYS A 102 28.00 -29.73 3.67
C LYS A 102 27.72 -30.66 2.50
N ALA A 103 28.65 -30.74 1.56
CA ALA A 103 28.59 -31.64 0.42
C ALA A 103 29.74 -32.67 0.50
N ASP A 104 29.52 -33.91 0.04
CA ASP A 104 30.60 -34.91 -0.03
C ASP A 104 31.77 -34.39 -0.89
N SER A 105 31.45 -33.77 -2.03
CA SER A 105 32.39 -33.05 -2.88
C SER A 105 31.66 -31.94 -3.63
N ILE A 106 32.34 -30.83 -3.90
CA ILE A 106 31.80 -29.74 -4.73
C ILE A 106 32.83 -29.27 -5.75
N SER A 107 32.38 -28.95 -6.95
CA SER A 107 33.21 -28.40 -8.02
C SER A 107 32.54 -27.18 -8.66
N PHE A 108 33.35 -26.20 -9.03
CA PHE A 108 32.96 -24.94 -9.64
C PHE A 108 33.62 -24.81 -11.01
N LYS A 109 32.82 -24.84 -12.08
CA LYS A 109 33.31 -24.70 -13.45
C LYS A 109 33.13 -23.26 -13.89
N GLY A 110 34.21 -22.49 -14.09
CA GLY A 110 34.22 -21.15 -14.73
C GLY A 110 33.29 -20.08 -14.12
N ASN A 111 33.84 -19.04 -13.51
CA ASN A 111 33.12 -17.80 -13.15
C ASN A 111 31.79 -18.01 -12.39
N ASN A 112 31.86 -18.65 -11.23
CA ASN A 112 30.72 -18.90 -10.35
C ASN A 112 30.60 -17.80 -9.29
N THR A 113 29.37 -17.49 -8.92
CA THR A 113 29.08 -16.50 -7.87
C THR A 113 28.42 -17.18 -6.67
N ILE A 114 28.85 -16.81 -5.46
CA ILE A 114 28.23 -17.25 -4.21
C ILE A 114 27.67 -16.02 -3.49
N LYS A 115 26.40 -16.07 -3.11
CA LYS A 115 25.67 -14.94 -2.52
C LYS A 115 25.06 -15.30 -1.17
N LEU A 116 24.99 -14.31 -0.29
CA LEU A 116 24.17 -14.35 0.92
C LEU A 116 22.92 -13.49 0.70
N HIS A 117 21.74 -14.07 0.91
CA HIS A 117 20.47 -13.33 0.95
C HIS A 117 19.92 -13.36 2.38
N TYR A 118 20.07 -12.25 3.10
CA TYR A 118 19.65 -12.15 4.48
C TYR A 118 18.20 -11.66 4.60
N VAL A 119 17.37 -12.37 5.34
CA VAL A 119 15.95 -12.02 5.57
C VAL A 119 15.54 -12.04 7.05
N GLY A 120 16.49 -12.30 7.95
CA GLY A 120 16.27 -12.29 9.40
C GLY A 120 16.20 -10.87 9.95
N THR A 121 15.81 -10.74 11.20
CA THR A 121 15.51 -9.48 11.87
C THR A 121 16.69 -8.84 12.60
N ASN A 122 17.81 -9.53 12.77
CA ASN A 122 18.96 -9.00 13.52
C ASN A 122 20.25 -8.97 12.68
N ILE A 123 20.57 -7.82 12.08
CA ILE A 123 21.74 -7.70 11.20
C ILE A 123 23.06 -8.04 11.91
N SER A 124 23.14 -7.87 13.24
CA SER A 124 24.30 -8.24 14.05
C SER A 124 24.61 -9.75 14.02
N ASN A 125 23.68 -10.59 13.55
CA ASN A 125 23.92 -12.02 13.36
C ASN A 125 24.93 -12.32 12.23
N ILE A 126 25.07 -11.43 11.25
CA ILE A 126 25.82 -11.71 10.01
C ILE A 126 26.99 -10.77 9.76
N ILE A 127 27.03 -9.61 10.41
CA ILE A 127 28.08 -8.61 10.20
C ILE A 127 29.27 -8.87 11.13
N ASP A 128 30.47 -8.60 10.64
CA ASP A 128 31.75 -8.78 11.34
C ASP A 128 31.92 -10.21 11.91
N ARG A 129 31.28 -11.20 11.27
CA ARG A 129 31.33 -12.62 11.63
C ARG A 129 31.70 -13.49 10.43
N ASP A 130 32.42 -14.55 10.73
CA ASP A 130 32.78 -15.56 9.74
C ASP A 130 31.61 -16.52 9.56
N ILE A 131 31.04 -16.54 8.35
CA ILE A 131 29.94 -17.43 8.00
C ILE A 131 30.47 -18.49 7.05
N VAL A 132 30.41 -19.74 7.49
CA VAL A 132 30.80 -20.88 6.67
C VAL A 132 29.63 -21.27 5.77
N LEU A 133 29.66 -20.85 4.49
CA LEU A 133 28.57 -21.15 3.56
C LEU A 133 28.59 -22.61 3.12
N ILE A 134 29.79 -23.12 2.82
CA ILE A 134 29.99 -24.44 2.23
C ILE A 134 31.14 -25.14 2.95
N GLU A 135 30.93 -26.39 3.31
CA GLU A 135 31.96 -27.35 3.68
C GLU A 135 31.97 -28.50 2.67
N SER A 136 33.10 -28.68 1.98
CA SER A 136 33.30 -29.83 1.08
C SER A 136 33.95 -30.96 1.86
N GLY A 137 33.53 -32.21 1.64
CA GLY A 137 34.17 -33.40 2.20
C GLY A 137 35.51 -33.74 1.53
N THR A 138 35.71 -33.28 0.30
CA THR A 138 37.00 -33.39 -0.43
C THR A 138 37.67 -32.04 -0.61
N ALA A 139 38.97 -32.04 -0.88
CA ALA A 139 39.69 -30.82 -1.25
C ALA A 139 39.13 -30.18 -2.54
N LEU A 140 39.06 -28.85 -2.59
CA LEU A 140 38.75 -28.12 -3.81
C LEU A 140 40.00 -28.05 -4.69
N SER A 141 39.84 -28.22 -6.01
CA SER A 141 40.97 -28.04 -6.92
C SER A 141 41.36 -26.56 -7.01
N LYS A 142 42.60 -26.29 -7.46
CA LYS A 142 43.04 -24.91 -7.74
C LYS A 142 42.14 -24.20 -8.75
N ASP A 143 41.56 -24.94 -9.69
CA ASP A 143 40.65 -24.37 -10.69
C ASP A 143 39.27 -24.08 -10.09
N ASP A 144 38.77 -24.94 -9.20
CA ASP A 144 37.53 -24.67 -8.46
C ASP A 144 37.65 -23.37 -7.65
N ILE A 145 38.76 -23.21 -6.93
CA ILE A 145 39.03 -21.99 -6.14
C ILE A 145 39.08 -20.77 -7.06
N LYS A 146 39.86 -20.81 -8.16
CA LYS A 146 39.93 -19.69 -9.13
C LYS A 146 38.59 -19.34 -9.78
N ASN A 147 37.71 -20.32 -9.92
CA ASN A 147 36.43 -20.14 -10.58
C ASN A 147 35.38 -19.50 -9.68
N ILE A 148 35.64 -19.28 -8.39
CA ILE A 148 34.72 -18.57 -7.50
C ILE A 148 35.08 -17.09 -7.49
N ASN A 149 34.09 -16.24 -7.74
CA ASN A 149 34.26 -14.80 -7.68
C ASN A 149 34.27 -14.31 -6.21
N TYR A 150 35.47 -14.12 -5.66
CA TYR A 150 35.72 -13.44 -4.39
C TYR A 150 36.17 -12.00 -4.70
N HIS A 151 35.28 -11.02 -4.79
CA HIS A 151 35.74 -9.65 -5.03
C HIS A 151 36.33 -9.05 -3.75
N LEU A 152 37.65 -9.16 -3.58
CA LEU A 152 38.47 -8.43 -2.61
C LEU A 152 38.94 -7.09 -3.23
N HIS A 153 38.33 -5.98 -2.79
CA HIS A 153 38.76 -4.58 -2.92
C HIS A 153 38.92 -3.88 -4.31
N GLU A 154 38.30 -2.70 -4.36
CA GLU A 154 38.44 -1.51 -5.23
C GLU A 154 39.15 -1.63 -6.59
N ASP A 155 38.34 -1.69 -7.65
CA ASP A 155 38.67 -0.98 -8.88
C ASP A 155 38.06 0.44 -8.77
N PRO A 156 38.86 1.52 -8.67
CA PRO A 156 38.37 2.89 -8.54
C PRO A 156 37.53 3.36 -9.74
N ASN A 157 37.55 2.62 -10.86
CA ASN A 157 36.88 2.97 -12.09
C ASN A 157 35.79 1.96 -12.53
N ASN A 158 35.48 0.95 -11.71
CA ASN A 158 34.44 -0.03 -12.03
C ASN A 158 33.18 0.21 -11.21
N THR A 159 32.17 0.76 -11.86
CA THR A 159 30.77 0.81 -11.42
C THR A 159 30.11 -0.57 -11.43
N LYS A 160 30.80 -1.63 -11.00
CA LYS A 160 30.21 -2.95 -10.84
C LYS A 160 29.62 -3.04 -9.43
N PHE A 161 28.30 -2.85 -9.36
CA PHE A 161 27.50 -3.12 -8.19
C PHE A 161 27.90 -4.48 -7.59
N SER A 162 28.18 -4.48 -6.29
CA SER A 162 28.44 -5.70 -5.52
C SER A 162 27.28 -6.70 -5.66
N ASP A 163 27.58 -8.00 -5.59
CA ASP A 163 26.58 -9.09 -5.64
C ASP A 163 25.68 -9.19 -4.38
N TYR A 164 25.88 -8.30 -3.41
CA TYR A 164 25.18 -8.17 -2.13
C TYR A 164 24.55 -6.77 -1.99
N SER A 165 23.64 -6.61 -1.02
CA SER A 165 22.97 -5.33 -0.75
C SER A 165 23.97 -4.17 -0.73
N PRO A 166 23.67 -3.01 -1.33
CA PRO A 166 24.58 -1.87 -1.33
C PRO A 166 24.89 -1.36 0.09
N LEU A 167 24.11 -1.75 1.09
CA LEU A 167 24.30 -1.40 2.51
C LEU A 167 25.27 -2.34 3.25
N LEU A 168 25.75 -3.38 2.59
CA LEU A 168 26.82 -4.26 3.06
C LEU A 168 28.11 -3.96 2.32
N THR A 169 29.24 -4.27 2.94
CA THR A 169 30.56 -4.34 2.31
C THR A 169 31.14 -5.71 2.59
N GLN A 170 31.58 -6.45 1.58
CA GLN A 170 32.34 -7.66 1.85
C GLN A 170 33.71 -7.26 2.42
N THR A 171 34.00 -7.68 3.64
CA THR A 171 35.28 -7.41 4.31
C THR A 171 36.32 -8.40 3.84
N ASN A 172 35.97 -9.69 3.88
CA ASN A 172 36.81 -10.80 3.46
C ASN A 172 35.95 -11.93 2.88
N SER A 173 36.51 -12.65 1.93
CA SER A 173 36.07 -14.00 1.59
C SER A 173 37.28 -14.84 1.23
N TRP A 174 37.29 -16.07 1.72
CA TRP A 174 38.42 -16.97 1.53
C TRP A 174 37.97 -18.42 1.58
N VAL A 175 38.90 -19.27 1.17
CA VAL A 175 38.77 -20.70 1.32
C VAL A 175 39.76 -21.15 2.38
N GLU A 176 39.25 -21.78 3.43
CA GLU A 176 40.06 -22.35 4.50
C GLU A 176 40.16 -23.87 4.35
N GLU A 177 41.35 -24.42 4.58
CA GLU A 177 41.53 -25.86 4.74
C GLU A 177 41.16 -26.24 6.17
N THR A 178 40.19 -27.14 6.34
CA THR A 178 39.78 -27.56 7.69
C THR A 178 40.68 -28.71 8.16
N PRO A 179 41.37 -28.61 9.31
CA PRO A 179 42.03 -29.77 9.91
C PRO A 179 40.97 -30.76 10.43
N ALA A 180 41.16 -32.07 10.21
CA ALA A 180 40.28 -33.10 10.77
C ALA A 180 40.45 -33.21 12.30
N LEU A 181 39.34 -33.35 13.04
CA LEU A 181 39.32 -33.45 14.51
C LEU A 181 39.85 -34.79 15.08
N ASP A 182 40.13 -35.79 14.23
CA ASP A 182 40.50 -37.15 14.67
C ASP A 182 41.84 -37.68 14.13
N GLY A 183 42.68 -36.82 13.53
CA GLY A 183 44.03 -37.18 13.10
C GLY A 183 44.10 -38.12 11.88
N SER A 184 42.98 -38.44 11.23
CA SER A 184 42.95 -39.02 9.89
C SER A 184 42.79 -37.88 8.87
N ALA A 185 43.88 -37.50 8.20
CA ALA A 185 43.88 -36.35 7.31
C ALA A 185 43.01 -36.58 6.05
N THR A 186 41.74 -36.18 6.11
CA THR A 186 40.80 -35.99 4.98
C THR A 186 39.82 -34.84 5.28
N GLY A 187 40.30 -33.73 5.84
CA GLY A 187 39.47 -32.52 6.02
C GLY A 187 39.37 -31.75 4.70
N GLY A 188 38.14 -31.51 4.21
CA GLY A 188 37.94 -30.74 2.99
C GLY A 188 37.87 -29.23 3.23
N HIS A 189 37.67 -28.48 2.15
CA HIS A 189 37.76 -27.01 2.15
C HIS A 189 36.44 -26.37 2.60
N LYS A 190 36.54 -25.22 3.28
CA LYS A 190 35.41 -24.37 3.67
C LYS A 190 35.41 -23.08 2.87
N VAL A 191 34.25 -22.68 2.36
CA VAL A 191 34.03 -21.35 1.78
C VAL A 191 33.47 -20.45 2.87
N ILE A 192 34.22 -19.41 3.21
CA ILE A 192 33.91 -18.49 4.31
C ILE A 192 33.70 -17.08 3.76
N VAL A 193 32.65 -16.42 4.26
CA VAL A 193 32.36 -15.02 3.95
C VAL A 193 32.24 -14.21 5.23
N ASN A 194 32.71 -12.97 5.18
CA ASN A 194 32.55 -11.98 6.23
C ASN A 194 32.05 -10.68 5.59
N TYR A 195 31.04 -10.07 6.22
CA TYR A 195 30.43 -8.83 5.74
C TYR A 195 30.51 -7.77 6.83
N GLY A 196 30.83 -6.54 6.44
CA GLY A 196 30.68 -5.35 7.26
C GLY A 196 29.56 -4.46 6.72
N ILE A 197 29.43 -3.27 7.31
CA ILE A 197 28.46 -2.26 6.86
C ILE A 197 29.04 -1.39 5.75
N GLY A 198 28.27 -1.22 4.68
CA GLY A 198 28.53 -0.27 3.61
C GLY A 198 28.05 1.13 3.97
N TYR A 199 28.86 1.89 4.71
CA TYR A 199 28.49 3.26 5.13
C TYR A 199 28.26 4.23 3.96
N GLY A 200 28.93 4.01 2.82
CA GLY A 200 28.68 4.72 1.56
C GLY A 200 27.49 4.19 0.75
N GLY A 201 26.83 3.14 1.22
CA GLY A 201 25.82 2.38 0.50
C GLY A 201 24.50 3.10 0.25
N ALA A 202 24.20 4.16 1.01
CA ALA A 202 22.91 4.85 0.93
C ALA A 202 22.64 5.51 -0.42
N SER A 203 23.67 6.10 -1.05
CA SER A 203 23.56 6.69 -2.39
C SER A 203 23.31 5.62 -3.44
N ASN A 204 24.02 4.49 -3.36
CA ASN A 204 23.85 3.35 -4.26
C ASN A 204 22.47 2.70 -4.10
N PHE A 205 21.98 2.55 -2.86
CA PHE A 205 20.63 2.08 -2.59
C PHE A 205 19.59 3.01 -3.23
N SER A 206 19.76 4.32 -3.08
CA SER A 206 18.87 5.32 -3.69
C SER A 206 18.93 5.28 -5.23
N ALA A 207 20.11 5.10 -5.81
CA ALA A 207 20.29 4.99 -7.26
C ALA A 207 19.66 3.71 -7.82
N LEU A 208 19.79 2.58 -7.12
CA LEU A 208 19.13 1.33 -7.49
C LEU A 208 17.60 1.42 -7.34
N ALA A 209 17.11 2.13 -6.32
CA ALA A 209 15.67 2.42 -6.19
C ALA A 209 15.17 3.21 -7.40
N GLU A 210 15.88 4.26 -7.80
CA GLU A 210 15.54 5.06 -8.99
C GLU A 210 15.57 4.22 -10.27
N GLN A 211 16.65 3.46 -10.48
CA GLN A 211 16.79 2.55 -11.62
C GLN A 211 15.66 1.50 -11.67
N GLY A 212 15.20 1.02 -10.52
CA GLY A 212 14.14 0.03 -10.41
C GLY A 212 12.73 0.59 -10.53
N GLY A 213 12.57 1.91 -10.71
CA GLY A 213 11.26 2.56 -10.88
C GLY A 213 10.59 3.00 -9.57
N ALA A 214 11.37 3.34 -8.54
CA ALA A 214 10.82 3.98 -7.34
C ALA A 214 10.16 5.32 -7.70
N SER A 215 8.98 5.58 -7.12
CA SER A 215 8.28 6.86 -7.30
C SER A 215 9.07 8.04 -6.72
N ALA A 216 8.71 9.27 -7.11
CA ALA A 216 9.36 10.48 -6.57
C ALA A 216 9.30 10.54 -5.03
N ASN A 217 8.15 10.20 -4.43
CA ASN A 217 8.02 10.13 -2.98
C ASN A 217 8.82 8.97 -2.37
N ALA A 218 8.92 7.83 -3.05
CA ALA A 218 9.77 6.73 -2.61
C ALA A 218 11.25 7.10 -2.59
N LEU A 219 11.71 7.91 -3.54
CA LEU A 219 13.07 8.45 -3.52
C LEU A 219 13.28 9.45 -2.36
N LEU A 220 12.29 10.29 -2.05
CA LEU A 220 12.35 11.17 -0.87
C LEU A 220 12.40 10.38 0.43
N ALA A 221 11.54 9.36 0.57
CA ALA A 221 11.54 8.46 1.71
C ALA A 221 12.87 7.71 1.82
N THR A 222 13.40 7.16 0.73
CA THR A 222 14.67 6.42 0.69
C THR A 222 15.85 7.30 1.10
N LYS A 223 15.96 8.50 0.52
CA LYS A 223 17.02 9.49 0.82
C LYS A 223 16.99 9.97 2.27
N PHE A 224 15.85 9.84 2.95
CA PHE A 224 15.72 10.15 4.37
C PHE A 224 15.95 8.93 5.27
N ILE A 225 15.24 7.83 5.03
CA ILE A 225 15.17 6.65 5.88
C ILE A 225 16.52 5.93 5.89
N VAL A 226 17.11 5.64 4.73
CA VAL A 226 18.30 4.79 4.64
C VAL A 226 19.51 5.40 5.38
N PRO A 227 19.87 6.68 5.17
CA PRO A 227 20.95 7.30 5.94
C PRO A 227 20.66 7.37 7.44
N LYS A 228 19.40 7.57 7.84
CA LYS A 228 19.01 7.64 9.26
C LYS A 228 19.14 6.29 9.95
N VAL A 229 18.71 5.21 9.30
CA VAL A 229 18.89 3.85 9.79
C VAL A 229 20.36 3.50 9.93
N LEU A 230 21.18 3.76 8.90
CA LEU A 230 22.64 3.53 8.96
C LEU A 230 23.31 4.32 10.09
N ASN A 231 22.95 5.59 10.24
CA ASN A 231 23.53 6.43 11.28
C ASN A 231 23.11 5.99 12.70
N ASP A 232 21.83 5.68 12.90
CA ASP A 232 21.36 5.19 14.21
C ASP A 232 22.00 3.85 14.54
N PHE A 233 22.08 2.92 13.58
CA PHE A 233 22.77 1.64 13.74
C PHE A 233 24.24 1.82 14.18
N ASN A 234 24.97 2.72 13.53
CA ASN A 234 26.37 2.99 13.87
C ASN A 234 26.54 3.58 15.28
N GLN A 235 25.56 4.37 15.76
CA GLN A 235 25.64 5.05 17.04
C GLN A 235 25.08 4.22 18.20
N SER A 236 23.98 3.49 17.97
CA SER A 236 23.17 2.87 19.02
C SER A 236 23.36 1.37 19.12
N ARG A 237 23.51 0.67 17.97
CA ARG A 237 23.46 -0.81 17.88
C ARG A 237 22.26 -1.38 18.66
N SER A 238 21.14 -0.67 18.60
CA SER A 238 19.90 -1.06 19.27
C SER A 238 19.16 -2.12 18.46
N ALA A 239 18.30 -2.91 19.11
CA ALA A 239 17.48 -3.91 18.42
C ALA A 239 16.64 -3.30 17.29
N ALA A 240 16.12 -2.08 17.47
CA ALA A 240 15.36 -1.37 16.44
C ALA A 240 16.23 -0.97 15.24
N SER A 241 17.45 -0.48 15.49
CA SER A 241 18.37 -0.13 14.41
C SER A 241 18.88 -1.35 13.64
N ASP A 242 19.11 -2.46 14.36
CA ASP A 242 19.53 -3.73 13.78
C ASP A 242 18.44 -4.27 12.86
N GLN A 243 17.19 -4.24 13.32
CA GLN A 243 16.04 -4.69 12.56
C GLN A 243 15.70 -3.78 11.38
N ALA A 244 15.81 -2.45 11.54
CA ALA A 244 15.60 -1.52 10.44
C ALA A 244 16.64 -1.72 9.33
N LEU A 245 17.91 -1.89 9.70
CA LEU A 245 18.97 -2.13 8.73
C LEU A 245 18.84 -3.50 8.06
N ALA A 246 18.46 -4.53 8.81
CA ALA A 246 18.15 -5.85 8.30
C ALA A 246 17.04 -5.82 7.24
N LEU A 247 15.93 -5.11 7.50
CA LEU A 247 14.83 -4.95 6.54
C LEU A 247 15.31 -4.27 5.25
N LEU A 248 16.12 -3.21 5.33
CA LEU A 248 16.68 -2.58 4.14
C LEU A 248 17.60 -3.52 3.35
N ILE A 249 18.45 -4.29 4.04
CA ILE A 249 19.38 -5.24 3.44
C ILE A 249 18.66 -6.41 2.77
N SER A 250 17.50 -6.81 3.29
CA SER A 250 16.70 -7.93 2.76
C SER A 250 16.26 -7.75 1.31
N ALA A 251 16.20 -6.51 0.82
CA ALA A 251 15.94 -6.19 -0.60
C ALA A 251 17.08 -6.64 -1.54
N GLY A 252 18.25 -7.00 -1.00
CA GLY A 252 19.41 -7.41 -1.78
C GLY A 252 19.97 -6.25 -2.62
N ASN A 253 20.41 -6.56 -3.84
CA ASN A 253 21.01 -5.61 -4.78
C ASN A 253 20.22 -5.44 -6.09
N ASN A 254 19.05 -6.07 -6.19
CA ASN A 254 18.21 -5.98 -7.38
C ASN A 254 17.47 -4.64 -7.38
N ALA A 255 17.64 -3.85 -8.44
CA ALA A 255 17.01 -2.54 -8.58
C ALA A 255 15.48 -2.59 -8.39
N SER A 256 14.81 -3.58 -8.98
CA SER A 256 13.35 -3.74 -8.84
C SER A 256 12.93 -4.11 -7.42
N ALA A 257 13.68 -4.99 -6.72
CA ALA A 257 13.39 -5.34 -5.33
C ALA A 257 13.60 -4.14 -4.38
N ILE A 258 14.69 -3.37 -4.59
CA ILE A 258 14.96 -2.15 -3.84
C ILE A 258 13.88 -1.09 -4.10
N ALA A 259 13.47 -0.90 -5.36
CA ALA A 259 12.39 0.01 -5.71
C ALA A 259 11.04 -0.41 -5.10
N ASN A 260 10.75 -1.71 -5.06
CA ASN A 260 9.56 -2.25 -4.40
C ASN A 260 9.56 -1.90 -2.90
N LEU A 261 10.66 -2.18 -2.19
CA LEU A 261 10.79 -1.80 -0.78
C LEU A 261 10.70 -0.28 -0.59
N ALA A 262 11.32 0.51 -1.47
CA ALA A 262 11.22 1.97 -1.44
C ALA A 262 9.76 2.46 -1.55
N ASN A 263 8.98 1.91 -2.47
CA ASN A 263 7.57 2.23 -2.61
C ASN A 263 6.74 1.77 -1.39
N GLN A 264 7.01 0.60 -0.83
CA GLN A 264 6.34 0.12 0.39
C GLN A 264 6.64 0.98 1.63
N MET A 265 7.90 1.44 1.78
CA MET A 265 8.33 2.34 2.85
C MET A 265 7.72 3.75 2.72
N THR A 266 7.11 4.07 1.59
CA THR A 266 6.50 5.39 1.33
C THR A 266 5.13 5.50 2.00
N PRO A 267 4.86 6.55 2.78
CA PRO A 267 3.55 6.78 3.40
C PRO A 267 2.48 7.10 2.34
N ASN A 268 1.24 6.75 2.64
CA ASN A 268 0.12 6.92 1.72
C ASN A 268 -0.41 8.37 1.72
N SER A 269 -0.12 9.10 0.64
CA SER A 269 -0.56 10.49 0.37
C SER A 269 -1.60 10.59 -0.76
N ASP A 270 -2.44 9.56 -0.96
CA ASP A 270 -3.45 9.49 -2.04
C ASP A 270 -4.65 10.44 -1.88
N GLY A 271 -4.91 10.92 -0.66
CA GLY A 271 -5.98 11.85 -0.34
C GLY A 271 -7.37 11.24 -0.21
N SER A 272 -7.48 9.91 -0.19
CA SER A 272 -8.75 9.20 -0.07
C SER A 272 -9.53 9.59 1.19
N GLU A 273 -8.86 9.91 2.30
CA GLU A 273 -9.50 10.38 3.53
C GLU A 273 -10.18 11.75 3.37
N LEU A 274 -9.60 12.65 2.57
CA LEU A 274 -10.20 13.96 2.28
C LEU A 274 -11.40 13.81 1.33
N ARG A 275 -11.29 12.91 0.35
CA ARG A 275 -12.39 12.60 -0.58
C ARG A 275 -13.57 12.00 0.17
N ALA A 276 -13.34 10.96 0.97
CA ALA A 276 -14.37 10.32 1.79
C ALA A 276 -15.14 11.33 2.66
N ALA A 277 -14.41 12.17 3.39
CA ALA A 277 -15.00 13.18 4.27
C ALA A 277 -15.87 14.20 3.50
N ASN A 278 -15.43 14.65 2.33
CA ASN A 278 -16.17 15.60 1.51
C ASN A 278 -17.39 14.98 0.80
N GLN A 279 -17.34 13.70 0.42
CA GLN A 279 -18.47 13.06 -0.27
C GLN A 279 -19.71 12.95 0.62
N LEU A 280 -19.55 12.65 1.92
CA LEU A 280 -20.69 12.64 2.84
C LEU A 280 -21.38 14.01 2.93
N VAL A 281 -20.59 15.08 3.05
CA VAL A 281 -21.10 16.46 3.07
C VAL A 281 -21.81 16.79 1.74
N GLY A 282 -21.23 16.43 0.60
CA GLY A 282 -21.83 16.61 -0.72
C GLY A 282 -23.15 15.86 -0.90
N ASP A 283 -23.23 14.62 -0.41
CA ASP A 283 -24.44 13.80 -0.48
C ASP A 283 -25.55 14.34 0.41
N MET A 284 -25.23 14.79 1.64
CA MET A 284 -26.20 15.47 2.51
C MET A 284 -26.75 16.75 1.86
N ARG A 285 -25.87 17.58 1.26
CA ARG A 285 -26.26 18.79 0.53
C ARG A 285 -27.18 18.47 -0.66
N ASN A 286 -26.83 17.45 -1.45
CA ASN A 286 -27.67 17.00 -2.56
C ASN A 286 -29.04 16.53 -2.07
N HIS A 287 -29.08 15.73 -1.00
CA HIS A 287 -30.33 15.26 -0.44
C HIS A 287 -31.23 16.41 0.04
N ILE A 288 -30.67 17.38 0.77
CA ILE A 288 -31.38 18.59 1.21
C ILE A 288 -31.91 19.39 0.01
N ALA A 289 -31.11 19.56 -1.05
CA ALA A 289 -31.53 20.25 -2.26
C ALA A 289 -32.73 19.53 -2.93
N GLN A 290 -32.71 18.18 -3.01
CA GLN A 290 -33.84 17.41 -3.55
C GLN A 290 -35.10 17.58 -2.70
N ARG A 291 -34.97 17.65 -1.37
CA ARG A 291 -36.11 17.92 -0.48
C ARG A 291 -36.70 19.29 -0.75
N GLN A 292 -35.86 20.31 -0.94
CA GLN A 292 -36.29 21.67 -1.28
C GLN A 292 -37.07 21.74 -2.60
N LEU A 293 -36.75 20.89 -3.60
CA LEU A 293 -37.53 20.81 -4.84
C LEU A 293 -38.96 20.28 -4.59
N GLY A 294 -39.11 19.28 -3.72
CA GLY A 294 -40.42 18.77 -3.31
C GLY A 294 -41.29 19.85 -2.65
N TYR A 295 -40.69 20.77 -1.90
CA TYR A 295 -41.40 21.90 -1.27
C TYR A 295 -41.73 23.05 -2.23
N LEU A 296 -41.14 23.09 -3.43
CA LEU A 296 -41.42 24.11 -4.44
C LEU A 296 -42.65 23.79 -5.31
N GLY A 297 -43.21 22.58 -5.17
CA GLY A 297 -44.44 22.14 -5.83
C GLY A 297 -45.64 22.15 -4.89
N GLN A 298 -46.36 23.28 -4.90
CA GLN A 298 -47.64 23.59 -4.27
C GLN A 298 -48.48 22.41 -3.74
N LEU A 299 -48.36 22.09 -2.44
CA LEU A 299 -49.51 21.60 -1.71
C LEU A 299 -50.55 22.73 -1.65
N PRO A 300 -51.86 22.44 -1.76
CA PRO A 300 -52.90 23.42 -1.45
C PRO A 300 -52.59 24.10 -0.12
N ALA A 301 -52.82 25.41 -0.01
CA ALA A 301 -52.54 26.19 1.22
C ALA A 301 -53.20 25.60 2.49
N GLN A 302 -54.18 24.71 2.32
CA GLN A 302 -54.92 24.01 3.37
C GLN A 302 -54.20 22.75 3.91
N GLU A 303 -53.15 22.26 3.23
CA GLU A 303 -52.29 21.13 3.67
C GLU A 303 -50.92 21.60 4.18
N ARG A 304 -50.74 22.92 4.32
CA ARG A 304 -49.53 23.57 4.84
C ARG A 304 -49.61 23.89 6.34
N ASP A 305 -50.22 23.00 7.12
CA ASP A 305 -50.24 23.14 8.58
C ASP A 305 -48.89 22.75 9.20
N SER A 306 -48.54 23.45 10.28
CA SER A 306 -47.25 23.42 10.96
C SER A 306 -46.87 22.01 11.46
N GLY A 307 -45.70 21.51 11.08
CA GLY A 307 -45.22 20.20 11.54
C GLY A 307 -43.79 19.92 11.10
N TRP A 308 -43.13 18.99 11.80
CA TRP A 308 -41.78 18.55 11.44
C TRP A 308 -41.87 17.40 10.44
N ASN A 309 -41.08 17.49 9.38
CA ASN A 309 -40.84 16.40 8.44
C ASN A 309 -39.59 15.66 8.86
N LEU A 310 -39.69 14.34 9.05
CA LEU A 310 -38.54 13.48 9.28
C LEU A 310 -38.17 12.75 7.99
N TRP A 311 -36.88 12.52 7.79
CA TRP A 311 -36.41 11.75 6.65
C TRP A 311 -35.17 10.94 6.99
N VAL A 312 -34.98 9.88 6.20
CA VAL A 312 -33.77 9.07 6.17
C VAL A 312 -33.36 8.86 4.73
N ASN A 313 -32.06 8.93 4.48
CA ASN A 313 -31.44 8.64 3.21
C ASN A 313 -30.30 7.64 3.43
N THR A 314 -30.24 6.61 2.61
CA THR A 314 -29.11 5.66 2.55
C THR A 314 -28.43 5.78 1.21
N LEU A 315 -27.11 5.65 1.19
CA LEU A 315 -26.28 5.78 0.00
C LEU A 315 -25.26 4.64 -0.11
N TYR A 316 -25.04 4.18 -1.33
CA TYR A 316 -23.90 3.38 -1.72
C TYR A 316 -23.16 4.10 -2.85
N GLY A 317 -21.84 4.14 -2.77
CA GLY A 317 -21.00 4.73 -3.79
C GLY A 317 -19.81 3.85 -4.12
N HIS A 318 -19.47 3.84 -5.40
CA HIS A 318 -18.22 3.25 -5.89
C HIS A 318 -17.51 4.27 -6.76
N GLY A 319 -16.28 4.59 -6.39
CA GLY A 319 -15.48 5.57 -7.09
C GLY A 319 -14.03 5.19 -7.21
N SER A 320 -13.33 5.93 -8.05
CA SER A 320 -11.91 5.74 -8.24
C SER A 320 -11.19 7.03 -8.60
N GLN A 321 -9.94 7.13 -8.17
CA GLN A 321 -9.02 8.19 -8.54
C GLN A 321 -7.88 7.61 -9.37
N SER A 322 -7.58 8.23 -10.51
CA SER A 322 -6.35 7.93 -11.24
C SER A 322 -5.13 8.46 -10.50
N GLY A 323 -4.01 7.74 -10.61
CA GLY A 323 -2.74 8.20 -10.05
C GLY A 323 -2.22 9.48 -10.70
N ASN A 324 -1.19 10.04 -10.11
CA ASN A 324 -0.40 11.13 -10.66
C ASN A 324 1.08 10.92 -10.34
N ASP A 325 1.95 11.83 -10.76
CA ASP A 325 3.40 11.73 -10.58
C ASP A 325 3.86 11.61 -9.12
N TYR A 326 2.99 11.96 -8.17
CA TYR A 326 3.29 11.99 -6.74
C TYR A 326 2.51 10.96 -5.91
N ALA A 327 1.34 10.53 -6.36
CA ALA A 327 0.47 9.65 -5.58
C ALA A 327 -0.16 8.55 -6.44
N ASN A 328 -0.23 7.36 -5.86
CA ASN A 328 -0.96 6.24 -6.44
C ASN A 328 -2.45 6.59 -6.59
N GLY A 329 -3.10 5.98 -7.59
CA GLY A 329 -4.55 5.99 -7.67
C GLY A 329 -5.16 5.08 -6.60
N PHE A 330 -6.46 5.18 -6.37
CA PHE A 330 -7.18 4.30 -5.45
C PHE A 330 -8.58 4.00 -5.96
N ASN A 331 -9.18 2.92 -5.46
CA ASN A 331 -10.61 2.64 -5.57
C ASN A 331 -11.25 2.84 -4.19
N MET A 332 -12.49 3.31 -4.14
CA MET A 332 -13.21 3.52 -2.88
C MET A 332 -14.63 2.98 -2.97
N ASN A 333 -15.00 2.15 -2.00
CA ASN A 333 -16.37 1.73 -1.74
C ASN A 333 -16.88 2.50 -0.52
N ARG A 334 -18.08 3.06 -0.61
CA ARG A 334 -18.71 3.77 0.50
C ARG A 334 -20.13 3.32 0.75
N TYR A 335 -20.50 3.33 2.02
CA TYR A 335 -21.85 3.19 2.50
C TYR A 335 -22.14 4.34 3.45
N GLY A 336 -23.34 4.90 3.40
CA GLY A 336 -23.71 5.92 4.35
C GLY A 336 -25.19 5.99 4.59
N ILE A 337 -25.51 6.67 5.67
CA ILE A 337 -26.87 6.95 6.10
C ILE A 337 -26.90 8.38 6.60
N SER A 338 -27.95 9.10 6.25
CA SER A 338 -28.26 10.39 6.83
C SER A 338 -29.71 10.43 7.26
N LEU A 339 -29.96 11.13 8.35
CA LEU A 339 -31.29 11.37 8.90
C LEU A 339 -31.44 12.86 9.13
N GLY A 340 -32.66 13.37 8.99
CA GLY A 340 -32.89 14.78 9.24
C GLY A 340 -34.32 15.10 9.56
N ALA A 341 -34.48 16.34 10.02
CA ALA A 341 -35.74 16.93 10.38
C ALA A 341 -35.80 18.36 9.81
N ASP A 342 -36.90 18.73 9.17
CA ASP A 342 -37.12 20.09 8.65
C ASP A 342 -38.57 20.53 8.76
N GLN A 343 -38.77 21.84 8.84
CA GLN A 343 -40.06 22.47 8.97
C GLN A 343 -40.10 23.76 8.13
N GLU A 344 -41.21 23.98 7.41
CA GLU A 344 -41.56 25.29 6.86
C GLU A 344 -41.98 26.21 8.00
N ILE A 345 -41.26 27.33 8.16
CA ILE A 345 -41.52 28.35 9.18
C ILE A 345 -42.75 29.16 8.75
N ASP A 346 -42.80 29.52 7.47
CA ASP A 346 -43.87 30.23 6.79
C ASP A 346 -43.82 29.91 5.29
N ASP A 347 -44.64 30.59 4.48
CA ASP A 347 -44.65 30.40 3.02
C ASP A 347 -43.33 30.73 2.32
N SER A 348 -42.41 31.43 3.01
CA SER A 348 -41.17 31.97 2.47
C SER A 348 -39.91 31.31 3.02
N ALA A 349 -39.97 30.56 4.13
CA ALA A 349 -38.77 30.07 4.81
C ALA A 349 -38.90 28.63 5.35
N MET A 350 -37.79 27.89 5.31
CA MET A 350 -37.65 26.55 5.87
C MET A 350 -36.37 26.48 6.70
N LEU A 351 -36.41 25.73 7.80
CA LEU A 351 -35.22 25.36 8.57
C LEU A 351 -35.16 23.85 8.76
N GLY A 352 -33.96 23.32 8.94
CA GLY A 352 -33.79 21.92 9.29
C GLY A 352 -32.39 21.57 9.77
N PHE A 353 -32.25 20.33 10.20
CA PHE A 353 -31.01 19.74 10.67
C PHE A 353 -30.88 18.32 10.12
N ALA A 354 -29.65 17.92 9.81
CA ALA A 354 -29.33 16.58 9.35
C ALA A 354 -28.11 16.03 10.10
N LEU A 355 -28.12 14.73 10.36
CA LEU A 355 -26.99 13.96 10.85
C LEU A 355 -26.63 12.91 9.81
N GLY A 356 -25.35 12.76 9.50
CA GLY A 356 -24.83 11.80 8.54
C GLY A 356 -23.75 10.92 9.13
N TYR A 357 -23.70 9.67 8.69
CA TYR A 357 -22.60 8.75 8.93
C TYR A 357 -22.19 8.10 7.61
N SER A 358 -20.89 7.93 7.39
CA SER A 358 -20.36 7.14 6.28
C SER A 358 -19.22 6.23 6.73
N HIS A 359 -19.18 5.06 6.11
CA HIS A 359 -18.11 4.10 6.18
C HIS A 359 -17.49 3.92 4.80
N ASN A 360 -16.17 4.09 4.70
CA ASN A 360 -15.46 4.09 3.43
C ASN A 360 -14.24 3.15 3.51
N GLN A 361 -14.06 2.32 2.48
CA GLN A 361 -12.88 1.49 2.31
C GLN A 361 -12.17 1.95 1.02
N ALA A 362 -10.93 2.42 1.16
CA ALA A 362 -10.11 2.88 0.05
C ALA A 362 -8.85 2.01 -0.09
N ASP A 363 -8.63 1.47 -1.28
CA ASP A 363 -7.50 0.60 -1.59
C ASP A 363 -6.63 1.25 -2.67
N SER A 364 -5.35 1.47 -2.34
CA SER A 364 -4.40 2.10 -3.26
C SER A 364 -3.97 1.10 -4.35
N ARG A 365 -3.78 1.60 -5.58
CA ARG A 365 -3.39 0.77 -6.73
C ARG A 365 -1.87 0.58 -6.77
N GLY A 366 -1.44 -0.65 -7.07
CA GLY A 366 -0.03 -0.97 -7.32
C GLY A 366 0.82 -1.12 -6.05
N VAL A 367 0.24 -0.95 -4.86
CA VAL A 367 0.89 -1.13 -3.56
C VAL A 367 -0.09 -1.76 -2.58
N ASP A 368 0.42 -2.50 -1.59
CA ASP A 368 -0.38 -3.08 -0.52
C ASP A 368 -0.61 -2.03 0.58
N GLN A 369 -1.52 -1.11 0.28
CA GLN A 369 -1.91 0.00 1.16
C GLN A 369 -3.43 0.21 1.12
N SER A 370 -4.04 0.39 2.28
CA SER A 370 -5.47 0.67 2.40
C SER A 370 -5.78 1.64 3.53
N LYS A 371 -6.96 2.27 3.44
CA LYS A 371 -7.53 3.13 4.47
C LYS A 371 -8.99 2.80 4.68
N ARG A 372 -9.39 2.72 5.94
CA ARG A 372 -10.79 2.67 6.38
C ARG A 372 -11.14 3.98 7.04
N ILE A 373 -12.15 4.67 6.50
CA ILE A 373 -12.53 6.02 6.93
C ILE A 373 -13.98 6.02 7.39
N ASP A 374 -14.17 6.31 8.67
CA ASP A 374 -15.49 6.54 9.27
C ASP A 374 -15.68 8.05 9.45
N THR A 375 -16.82 8.59 9.03
CA THR A 375 -17.13 10.04 9.16
C THR A 375 -18.52 10.23 9.73
N VAL A 376 -18.66 11.16 10.68
CA VAL A 376 -19.94 11.60 11.25
C VAL A 376 -20.06 13.11 11.04
N GLU A 377 -21.18 13.56 10.48
CA GLU A 377 -21.46 14.98 10.17
C GLU A 377 -22.78 15.44 10.80
N LEU A 378 -22.80 16.68 11.26
CA LEU A 378 -23.99 17.45 11.60
C LEU A 378 -24.13 18.63 10.64
N MET A 379 -25.33 18.84 10.11
CA MET A 379 -25.61 19.87 9.12
C MET A 379 -26.96 20.58 9.37
N PRO A 380 -26.96 21.73 10.06
CA PRO A 380 -28.09 22.67 9.99
C PRO A 380 -28.20 23.30 8.60
N TYR A 381 -29.43 23.55 8.16
CA TYR A 381 -29.72 24.20 6.89
C TYR A 381 -30.95 25.10 6.97
N LEU A 382 -30.98 26.06 6.06
CA LEU A 382 -32.06 27.02 5.90
C LEU A 382 -32.32 27.28 4.42
N GLY A 383 -33.58 27.56 4.10
CA GLY A 383 -34.02 27.99 2.78
C GLY A 383 -34.94 29.19 2.91
N TRP A 384 -34.83 30.11 1.98
CA TRP A 384 -35.69 31.27 1.85
C TRP A 384 -36.10 31.47 0.40
N ARG A 385 -37.33 31.92 0.17
CA ARG A 385 -37.90 32.21 -1.15
C ARG A 385 -38.79 33.44 -1.12
N SER A 386 -38.80 34.20 -2.21
CA SER A 386 -39.73 35.30 -2.45
C SER A 386 -40.00 35.48 -3.93
N GLY A 387 -41.23 35.21 -4.36
CA GLY A 387 -41.58 35.14 -5.78
C GLY A 387 -40.70 34.12 -6.50
N MET A 388 -40.01 34.57 -7.55
CA MET A 388 -39.06 33.73 -8.29
C MET A 388 -37.69 33.61 -7.60
N LEU A 389 -37.36 34.43 -6.61
CA LEU A 389 -36.04 34.42 -5.99
C LEU A 389 -35.95 33.37 -4.88
N PHE A 390 -34.78 32.76 -4.73
CA PHE A 390 -34.47 31.94 -3.56
C PHE A 390 -33.04 32.13 -3.08
N ALA A 391 -32.82 31.85 -1.79
CA ALA A 391 -31.53 31.72 -1.17
C ALA A 391 -31.54 30.53 -0.20
N GLU A 392 -30.48 29.73 -0.19
CA GLU A 392 -30.33 28.57 0.68
C GLU A 392 -28.94 28.54 1.28
N GLY A 393 -28.82 27.97 2.47
CA GLY A 393 -27.53 27.81 3.12
C GLY A 393 -27.50 26.61 4.04
N ASN A 394 -26.30 26.06 4.21
CA ASN A 394 -26.00 25.08 5.26
C ASN A 394 -24.67 25.38 5.91
N LEU A 395 -24.54 24.95 7.16
CA LEU A 395 -23.27 24.81 7.87
C LEU A 395 -23.06 23.33 8.12
N ASN A 396 -21.83 22.85 8.15
CA ASN A 396 -21.53 21.50 8.60
C ASN A 396 -20.36 21.49 9.57
N ILE A 397 -20.40 20.52 10.48
CA ILE A 397 -19.29 20.15 11.35
C ILE A 397 -19.29 18.65 11.50
N GLY A 398 -18.11 18.05 11.48
CA GLY A 398 -18.00 16.64 11.75
C GLY A 398 -16.62 16.14 12.10
N TYR A 399 -16.61 14.85 12.36
CA TYR A 399 -15.50 14.11 12.89
C TYR A 399 -15.21 12.92 11.99
N LEU A 400 -13.94 12.68 11.72
CA LEU A 400 -13.49 11.56 10.92
C LEU A 400 -12.45 10.74 11.69
N ARG A 401 -12.52 9.42 11.55
CA ARG A 401 -11.50 8.48 12.04
C ARG A 401 -10.97 7.67 10.86
N VAL A 402 -9.66 7.56 10.78
CA VAL A 402 -8.96 6.83 9.72
C VAL A 402 -8.12 5.73 10.36
N LYS A 403 -8.31 4.51 9.88
CA LYS A 403 -7.38 3.40 10.08
C LYS A 403 -6.63 3.17 8.79
N SER A 404 -5.31 3.30 8.80
CA SER A 404 -4.46 3.13 7.62
C SER A 404 -3.52 1.95 7.79
N GLU A 405 -3.30 1.22 6.71
CA GLU A 405 -2.47 0.01 6.70
C GLU A 405 -1.53 0.07 5.49
N ARG A 406 -0.24 -0.20 5.70
CA ARG A 406 0.72 -0.43 4.61
C ARG A 406 1.69 -1.55 4.96
N LYS A 407 1.95 -2.44 4.00
CA LYS A 407 2.87 -3.57 4.16
C LYS A 407 4.29 -3.23 3.68
N ILE A 408 5.29 -3.50 4.51
CA ILE A 408 6.71 -3.20 4.30
C ILE A 408 7.55 -4.46 4.54
N ASP A 409 7.60 -5.33 3.54
CA ASP A 409 8.32 -6.63 3.58
C ASP A 409 9.26 -6.86 2.38
N GLY A 410 9.28 -5.91 1.44
CA GLY A 410 9.98 -5.98 0.17
C GLY A 410 9.53 -7.10 -0.77
N GLY A 411 8.57 -7.94 -0.38
CA GLY A 411 8.24 -9.21 -1.06
C GLY A 411 9.40 -10.22 -1.09
N ASN A 412 10.40 -10.08 -0.20
CA ASN A 412 11.69 -10.79 -0.28
C ASN A 412 11.83 -11.94 0.75
N GLY A 413 10.82 -12.11 1.60
CA GLY A 413 10.80 -13.12 2.67
C GLY A 413 11.33 -12.63 4.01
N TRP A 414 11.38 -11.31 4.23
CA TRP A 414 11.54 -10.66 5.53
C TRP A 414 10.72 -11.36 6.63
N GLN A 415 11.36 -11.64 7.77
CA GLN A 415 10.77 -12.41 8.87
C GLN A 415 10.24 -11.57 10.03
N GLY A 416 10.49 -10.26 10.02
CA GLY A 416 10.01 -9.35 11.06
C GLY A 416 8.61 -8.79 10.79
N GLU A 417 8.14 -8.00 11.74
CA GLU A 417 6.90 -7.24 11.62
C GLU A 417 6.95 -6.28 10.41
N SER A 418 6.00 -6.45 9.49
CA SER A 418 5.94 -5.71 8.23
C SER A 418 4.76 -4.74 8.12
N GLN A 419 3.81 -4.80 9.05
CA GLN A 419 2.54 -4.10 8.91
C GLN A 419 2.57 -2.76 9.64
N ALA A 420 2.77 -1.65 8.91
CA ALA A 420 2.66 -0.33 9.49
C ALA A 420 1.18 0.10 9.56
N ASN A 421 0.66 0.18 10.79
CA ASN A 421 -0.73 0.48 11.12
C ASN A 421 -0.86 1.87 11.74
N GLY A 422 -1.74 2.71 11.20
CA GLY A 422 -2.12 4.01 11.73
C GLY A 422 -3.57 4.05 12.21
N ASP A 423 -3.82 4.78 13.30
CA ASP A 423 -5.16 5.13 13.78
C ASP A 423 -5.17 6.61 14.14
N TYR A 424 -5.88 7.41 13.36
CA TYR A 424 -5.88 8.86 13.51
C TYR A 424 -7.24 9.46 13.25
N THR A 425 -7.38 10.72 13.67
CA THR A 425 -8.66 11.39 13.75
C THR A 425 -8.55 12.77 13.16
N GLY A 426 -9.68 13.33 12.75
CA GLY A 426 -9.75 14.67 12.23
C GLY A 426 -11.11 15.31 12.48
N MET A 427 -11.16 16.59 12.19
CA MET A 427 -12.38 17.38 12.21
C MET A 427 -12.52 18.11 10.89
N GLN A 428 -13.75 18.29 10.46
CA GLN A 428 -14.07 19.14 9.34
C GLN A 428 -15.22 20.08 9.65
N ALA A 429 -15.23 21.23 9.00
CA ALA A 429 -16.29 22.20 9.12
C ALA A 429 -16.40 23.00 7.82
N GLY A 430 -17.60 23.43 7.48
CA GLY A 430 -17.82 24.13 6.22
C GLY A 430 -19.17 24.81 6.15
N TYR A 431 -19.40 25.44 5.01
CA TYR A 431 -20.69 26.01 4.67
C TYR A 431 -20.88 26.06 3.16
N GLN A 432 -22.14 26.09 2.74
CA GLN A 432 -22.52 26.32 1.35
C GLN A 432 -23.64 27.37 1.32
N LEU A 433 -23.59 28.22 0.29
CA LEU A 433 -24.62 29.20 -0.02
C LEU A 433 -25.08 28.98 -1.47
N ASN A 434 -26.39 28.91 -1.68
CA ASN A 434 -27.00 28.87 -3.02
C ASN A 434 -27.96 30.05 -3.18
N ALA A 435 -27.98 30.67 -4.35
CA ALA A 435 -28.97 31.68 -4.70
C ALA A 435 -29.37 31.56 -6.17
N GLY A 436 -30.63 31.83 -6.50
CA GLY A 436 -31.07 31.64 -7.87
C GLY A 436 -32.53 31.99 -8.12
N LEU A 437 -33.06 31.42 -9.20
CA LEU A 437 -34.42 31.65 -9.67
C LEU A 437 -35.22 30.35 -9.69
N ASN A 438 -36.50 30.42 -9.35
CA ASN A 438 -37.50 29.38 -9.57
C ASN A 438 -38.37 29.80 -10.76
N LEU A 439 -38.27 29.05 -11.86
CA LEU A 439 -38.95 29.33 -13.12
C LEU A 439 -39.90 28.18 -13.44
N GLU A 440 -41.03 28.49 -14.07
CA GLU A 440 -42.00 27.50 -14.55
C GLU A 440 -42.25 27.73 -16.04
N LEU A 441 -42.11 26.66 -16.82
CA LEU A 441 -42.26 26.64 -18.27
C LEU A 441 -43.13 25.46 -18.68
N ALA A 442 -44.42 25.71 -18.93
CA ALA A 442 -45.36 24.69 -19.44
C ALA A 442 -45.37 23.38 -18.62
N GLY A 443 -45.37 23.48 -17.28
CA GLY A 443 -45.37 22.32 -16.37
C GLY A 443 -43.99 21.72 -16.06
N LEU A 444 -42.91 22.26 -16.66
CA LEU A 444 -41.53 21.99 -16.26
C LEU A 444 -41.04 23.12 -15.34
N HIS A 445 -40.58 22.75 -14.16
CA HIS A 445 -39.92 23.69 -13.25
C HIS A 445 -38.41 23.66 -13.47
N LEU A 446 -37.79 24.84 -13.51
CA LEU A 446 -36.35 25.02 -13.66
C LEU A 446 -35.82 25.90 -12.54
N ARG A 447 -34.66 25.52 -12.01
CA ARG A 447 -33.98 26.20 -10.91
C ARG A 447 -32.50 26.40 -11.19
N PRO A 448 -32.13 27.41 -12.01
CA PRO A 448 -30.75 27.83 -12.13
C PRO A 448 -30.27 28.46 -10.82
N MET A 449 -29.04 28.14 -10.42
CA MET A 449 -28.46 28.55 -9.15
C MET A 449 -26.98 28.89 -9.26
N LEU A 450 -26.55 29.89 -8.50
CA LEU A 450 -25.15 30.18 -8.17
C LEU A 450 -24.86 29.54 -6.81
N THR A 451 -23.70 28.91 -6.69
CA THR A 451 -23.28 28.15 -5.50
C THR A 451 -21.87 28.56 -5.09
N TYR A 452 -21.71 28.88 -3.81
CA TYR A 452 -20.41 29.07 -3.17
C TYR A 452 -20.25 28.06 -2.03
N GLN A 453 -19.08 27.45 -1.91
CA GLN A 453 -18.77 26.47 -0.87
C GLN A 453 -17.41 26.73 -0.24
N TYR A 454 -17.36 26.56 1.07
CA TYR A 454 -16.14 26.52 1.85
C TYR A 454 -16.10 25.24 2.67
N GLN A 455 -14.96 24.55 2.67
CA GLN A 455 -14.73 23.39 3.51
C GLN A 455 -13.33 23.47 4.12
N TRP A 456 -13.23 23.29 5.43
CA TRP A 456 -12.00 23.20 6.19
C TRP A 456 -11.87 21.80 6.78
N VAL A 457 -10.69 21.21 6.67
CA VAL A 457 -10.39 19.88 7.20
C VAL A 457 -9.07 19.94 7.97
N ASN A 458 -9.06 19.36 9.16
CA ASN A 458 -7.88 19.21 10.01
C ASN A 458 -7.71 17.76 10.44
N LEU A 459 -6.60 17.15 10.08
CA LEU A 459 -6.19 15.81 10.50
C LEU A 459 -5.15 15.95 11.62
N ASN A 460 -5.36 15.25 12.73
CA ASN A 460 -4.44 15.25 13.85
C ASN A 460 -3.12 14.57 13.48
N SER A 461 -2.04 14.91 14.20
CA SER A 461 -0.79 14.16 14.10
C SER A 461 -0.99 12.74 14.63
N TRP A 462 -0.25 11.79 14.07
CA TRP A 462 -0.36 10.39 14.44
C TRP A 462 0.94 9.65 14.17
N HIS A 463 1.04 8.41 14.62
CA HIS A 463 2.16 7.55 14.30
C HIS A 463 1.70 6.13 13.99
N GLU A 464 2.48 5.47 13.16
CA GLU A 464 2.30 4.06 12.85
C GLU A 464 2.81 3.17 13.99
N SER A 465 2.42 1.90 13.93
CA SER A 465 2.88 0.81 14.79
C SER A 465 2.94 -0.49 13.98
N GLY A 466 3.63 -1.53 14.46
CA GLY A 466 3.69 -2.84 13.79
C GLY A 466 4.70 -2.96 12.64
N SER A 467 5.60 -1.99 12.48
CA SER A 467 6.77 -2.12 11.61
C SER A 467 7.95 -1.37 12.20
N VAL A 468 9.16 -1.89 11.97
CA VAL A 468 10.40 -1.18 12.33
C VAL A 468 10.61 0.08 11.49
N LEU A 469 9.93 0.24 10.35
CA LEU A 469 9.96 1.46 9.53
C LEU A 469 8.64 2.26 9.65
N ALA A 470 7.98 2.13 10.80
CA ALA A 470 6.83 2.95 11.18
C ALA A 470 7.20 4.44 11.18
N LEU A 471 6.29 5.26 10.64
CA LEU A 471 6.41 6.69 10.52
C LEU A 471 5.42 7.41 11.44
N SER A 472 5.85 8.56 11.96
CA SER A 472 4.98 9.58 12.53
C SER A 472 4.67 10.61 11.46
N SER A 473 3.41 11.02 11.38
CA SER A 473 2.93 12.07 10.48
C SER A 473 2.50 13.29 11.30
N SER A 474 2.94 14.46 10.87
CA SER A 474 2.47 15.74 11.42
C SER A 474 0.99 15.97 11.12
N SER A 475 0.35 16.85 11.89
CA SER A 475 -1.02 17.30 11.61
C SER A 475 -1.10 18.03 10.27
N GLN A 476 -2.26 17.92 9.62
CA GLN A 476 -2.49 18.43 8.28
C GLN A 476 -3.75 19.29 8.26
N LYS A 477 -3.67 20.44 7.62
CA LYS A 477 -4.79 21.39 7.53
C LYS A 477 -5.01 21.79 6.08
N TYR A 478 -6.27 21.71 5.66
CA TYR A 478 -6.70 21.99 4.30
C TYR A 478 -7.91 22.90 4.33
N SER A 479 -8.00 23.78 3.33
CA SER A 479 -9.25 24.45 3.00
C SER A 479 -9.55 24.24 1.53
N LEU A 480 -10.82 24.34 1.18
CA LEU A 480 -11.35 24.18 -0.15
C LEU A 480 -12.36 25.30 -0.36
N ASN A 481 -12.20 26.03 -1.45
CA ASN A 481 -13.07 27.13 -1.84
C ASN A 481 -13.59 26.84 -3.24
N HIS A 482 -14.91 26.72 -3.38
CA HIS A 482 -15.53 26.43 -4.67
C HIS A 482 -16.58 27.47 -5.01
N LEU A 483 -16.60 27.91 -6.27
CA LEU A 483 -17.62 28.80 -6.81
C LEU A 483 -18.09 28.27 -8.15
N GLY A 484 -19.40 28.25 -8.35
CA GLY A 484 -19.97 27.92 -9.64
C GLY A 484 -21.47 27.95 -9.59
N GLY A 485 -22.12 27.03 -10.29
CA GLY A 485 -23.55 27.01 -10.35
C GLY A 485 -24.08 25.71 -10.92
N GLY A 486 -25.40 25.63 -10.98
CA GLY A 486 -26.09 24.47 -11.49
C GLY A 486 -27.51 24.79 -11.92
N VAL A 487 -28.18 23.77 -12.43
CA VAL A 487 -29.59 23.83 -12.75
C VAL A 487 -30.25 22.56 -12.24
N SER A 488 -31.39 22.72 -11.57
CA SER A 488 -32.30 21.62 -11.28
C SER A 488 -33.54 21.75 -12.15
N ALA A 489 -34.03 20.63 -12.67
CA ALA A 489 -35.26 20.54 -13.44
C ALA A 489 -36.15 19.45 -12.86
N TRP A 490 -37.44 19.71 -12.71
CA TRP A 490 -38.40 18.72 -12.21
C TRP A 490 -39.80 18.99 -12.75
N THR A 491 -40.64 17.96 -12.68
CA THR A 491 -42.07 18.06 -12.98
C THR A 491 -42.84 17.18 -12.00
N GLN A 492 -44.16 17.36 -11.91
CA GLN A 492 -45.03 16.56 -11.04
C GLN A 492 -46.05 15.83 -11.89
N LEU A 493 -46.12 14.51 -11.71
CA LEU A 493 -46.99 13.62 -12.47
C LEU A 493 -47.94 12.93 -11.50
N ALA A 494 -49.24 13.19 -11.65
CA ALA A 494 -50.25 12.43 -10.91
C ALA A 494 -50.30 10.99 -11.42
N THR A 495 -50.17 10.02 -10.52
CA THR A 495 -50.23 8.59 -10.82
C THR A 495 -51.32 7.90 -9.98
N GLY A 496 -51.64 6.65 -10.30
CA GLY A 496 -52.58 5.84 -9.49
C GLY A 496 -52.08 5.48 -8.09
N TRP A 497 -50.81 5.80 -7.77
CA TRP A 497 -50.15 5.45 -6.50
C TRP A 497 -49.63 6.68 -5.74
N GLY A 498 -50.00 7.89 -6.18
CA GLY A 498 -49.53 9.14 -5.62
C GLY A 498 -48.92 10.09 -6.64
N THR A 499 -48.23 11.13 -6.18
CA THR A 499 -47.58 12.13 -7.05
C THR A 499 -46.13 11.75 -7.26
N LEU A 500 -45.75 11.50 -8.53
CA LEU A 500 -44.38 11.20 -8.92
C LEU A 500 -43.67 12.49 -9.36
N THR A 501 -42.56 12.80 -8.70
CA THR A 501 -41.68 13.93 -9.00
C THR A 501 -40.34 13.42 -9.51
N PRO A 502 -40.15 13.24 -10.83
CA PRO A 502 -38.83 13.06 -11.41
C PRO A 502 -38.05 14.38 -11.40
N SER A 503 -36.76 14.31 -11.08
CA SER A 503 -35.86 15.46 -11.12
C SER A 503 -34.51 15.13 -11.75
N LEU A 504 -33.90 16.15 -12.35
CA LEU A 504 -32.54 16.12 -12.87
C LEU A 504 -31.81 17.33 -12.31
N GLN A 505 -30.59 17.15 -11.82
CA GLN A 505 -29.71 18.22 -11.37
C GLN A 505 -28.35 18.09 -12.02
N ALA A 506 -27.79 19.20 -12.45
CA ALA A 506 -26.42 19.28 -12.94
C ALA A 506 -25.74 20.52 -12.35
N SER A 507 -24.49 20.36 -11.89
CA SER A 507 -23.71 21.46 -11.35
C SER A 507 -22.24 21.37 -11.76
N TYR A 508 -21.63 22.55 -11.84
CA TYR A 508 -20.20 22.73 -12.04
C TYR A 508 -19.69 23.74 -11.03
N LEU A 509 -18.65 23.37 -10.28
CA LEU A 509 -18.00 24.25 -9.32
C LEU A 509 -16.50 24.32 -9.61
N HIS A 510 -16.00 25.53 -9.73
CA HIS A 510 -14.60 25.81 -9.95
C HIS A 510 -13.86 25.93 -8.62
N ASP A 511 -12.71 25.27 -8.50
CA ASP A 511 -11.81 25.41 -7.34
C ASP A 511 -11.04 26.73 -7.41
N LEU A 512 -11.23 27.57 -6.40
CA LEU A 512 -10.58 28.87 -6.24
C LEU A 512 -9.19 28.77 -5.60
N ASP A 513 -8.86 27.65 -4.95
CA ASP A 513 -7.57 27.42 -4.29
C ASP A 513 -6.49 26.86 -5.25
N GLY A 514 -6.84 26.58 -6.50
CA GLY A 514 -5.92 26.25 -7.58
C GLY A 514 -5.26 24.86 -7.46
N GLU A 515 -3.93 24.80 -7.56
CA GLU A 515 -3.20 23.52 -7.64
C GLU A 515 -2.73 22.96 -6.28
N ARG A 516 -3.40 23.33 -5.19
CA ARG A 516 -2.95 22.96 -3.85
C ARG A 516 -2.93 21.44 -3.68
N ARG A 517 -1.80 20.91 -3.22
CA ARG A 517 -1.58 19.46 -3.02
C ARG A 517 -1.43 19.12 -1.56
N ILE A 518 -1.74 17.88 -1.25
CA ILE A 518 -1.42 17.26 0.02
C ILE A 518 0.09 17.32 0.21
N ARG A 519 0.53 17.81 1.37
CA ARG A 519 1.92 17.79 1.82
C ARG A 519 1.93 17.20 3.21
N GLN A 520 2.64 16.10 3.38
CA GLN A 520 2.69 15.37 4.64
C GLN A 520 4.14 15.28 5.11
N ARG A 521 4.37 15.69 6.35
CA ARG A 521 5.70 15.69 6.97
C ARG A 521 5.83 14.51 7.92
N HIS A 522 6.87 13.71 7.70
CA HIS A 522 7.06 12.40 8.30
C HIS A 522 8.40 12.25 9.02
N ALA A 523 8.44 11.38 10.02
CA ALA A 523 9.62 11.04 10.81
C ALA A 523 9.59 9.56 11.20
N LEU A 524 10.74 8.88 11.30
CA LEU A 524 10.79 7.50 11.82
C LEU A 524 10.45 7.47 13.31
N VAL A 525 9.69 6.47 13.73
CA VAL A 525 9.25 6.27 15.13
C VAL A 525 10.26 5.43 15.92
N SER A 526 10.85 4.44 15.26
CA SER A 526 11.63 3.36 15.87
C SER A 526 13.09 3.71 16.16
N ILE A 527 13.62 4.78 15.56
CA ILE A 527 15.03 5.18 15.66
C ILE A 527 15.17 6.67 15.96
N ASN A 528 16.34 7.07 16.47
CA ASN A 528 16.60 8.48 16.75
C ASN A 528 16.88 9.25 15.46
N ASN A 529 15.92 10.06 15.05
CA ASN A 529 16.04 10.93 13.89
C ASN A 529 16.52 12.36 14.23
N ALA A 530 16.84 12.67 15.49
CA ALA A 530 17.24 14.00 15.97
C ALA A 530 16.25 15.12 15.57
N GLY A 531 14.94 14.81 15.53
CA GLY A 531 13.89 15.76 15.13
C GLY A 531 13.81 16.05 13.63
N SER A 532 14.63 15.40 12.80
CA SER A 532 14.56 15.56 11.34
C SER A 532 13.32 14.89 10.74
N THR A 533 12.83 15.46 9.65
CA THR A 533 11.64 14.98 8.93
C THR A 533 11.87 15.03 7.43
N PHE A 534 11.04 14.31 6.68
CA PHE A 534 10.92 14.46 5.22
C PHE A 534 9.47 14.79 4.86
N GLU A 535 9.27 15.40 3.69
CA GLU A 535 7.94 15.72 3.19
C GLU A 535 7.62 14.85 1.98
N THR A 536 6.38 14.37 1.89
CA THR A 536 5.81 13.76 0.68
C THR A 536 4.77 14.69 0.07
N ILE A 537 4.67 14.66 -1.25
CA ILE A 537 3.66 15.40 -2.01
C ILE A 537 2.58 14.42 -2.44
N GLY A 538 1.31 14.76 -2.28
CA GLY A 538 0.20 13.86 -2.57
C GLY A 538 -0.67 14.31 -3.74
N ALA A 539 -1.89 13.77 -3.75
CA ALA A 539 -2.96 14.22 -4.62
C ALA A 539 -3.31 15.70 -4.40
N ARG A 540 -4.03 16.29 -5.37
CA ARG A 540 -4.62 17.62 -5.17
C ARG A 540 -5.63 17.56 -4.03
N VAL A 541 -5.61 18.56 -3.17
CA VAL A 541 -6.53 18.67 -2.04
C VAL A 541 -7.95 18.87 -2.57
N GLY A 542 -8.11 19.77 -3.55
CA GLY A 542 -9.37 20.06 -4.23
C GLY A 542 -9.31 19.80 -5.73
N GLY A 543 -10.02 20.65 -6.46
CA GLY A 543 -10.16 20.67 -7.90
C GLY A 543 -11.61 20.90 -8.32
N ASN A 544 -11.82 21.02 -9.63
CA ASN A 544 -13.14 21.32 -10.16
C ASN A 544 -14.10 20.15 -9.91
N GLN A 545 -15.34 20.48 -9.56
CA GLN A 545 -16.39 19.52 -9.31
C GLN A 545 -17.44 19.56 -10.42
N VAL A 546 -17.80 18.40 -10.95
CA VAL A 546 -18.95 18.21 -11.85
C VAL A 546 -19.84 17.17 -11.22
N ARG A 547 -21.11 17.50 -11.03
CA ARG A 547 -22.09 16.57 -10.47
C ARG A 547 -23.34 16.53 -11.34
N VAL A 548 -23.84 15.33 -11.59
CA VAL A 548 -25.11 15.09 -12.27
C VAL A 548 -25.90 14.06 -11.47
N ASP A 549 -27.14 14.39 -11.11
CA ASP A 549 -28.03 13.52 -10.34
C ASP A 549 -29.38 13.40 -11.05
N ALA A 550 -29.91 12.20 -11.14
CA ALA A 550 -31.28 11.93 -11.58
C ALA A 550 -32.03 11.24 -10.44
N ASN A 551 -33.19 11.77 -10.07
CA ASN A 551 -33.97 11.28 -8.93
C ASN A 551 -35.43 11.09 -9.32
N ALA A 552 -36.12 10.23 -8.58
CA ALA A 552 -37.55 10.06 -8.63
C ALA A 552 -38.09 9.96 -7.21
N ARG A 553 -39.02 10.84 -6.87
CA ARG A 553 -39.74 10.83 -5.59
C ARG A 553 -41.20 10.51 -5.82
N LEU A 554 -41.78 9.63 -5.01
CA LEU A 554 -43.19 9.29 -5.00
C LEU A 554 -43.79 9.69 -3.65
N ASP A 555 -44.70 10.66 -3.67
CA ASP A 555 -45.52 11.02 -2.51
C ASP A 555 -46.77 10.13 -2.51
N ILE A 556 -46.78 9.12 -1.63
CA ILE A 556 -47.81 8.06 -1.56
C ILE A 556 -49.06 8.56 -0.83
N SER A 557 -48.85 9.38 0.20
CA SER A 557 -49.88 10.07 0.96
C SER A 557 -49.39 11.48 1.30
N ASP A 558 -50.24 12.26 1.97
CA ASP A 558 -49.91 13.61 2.45
C ASP A 558 -48.73 13.61 3.43
N SER A 559 -48.38 12.45 4.01
CA SER A 559 -47.30 12.29 4.97
C SER A 559 -46.14 11.44 4.47
N LEU A 560 -46.38 10.38 3.70
CA LEU A 560 -45.37 9.38 3.35
C LEU A 560 -44.81 9.59 1.93
N ASN A 561 -43.48 9.67 1.82
CA ASN A 561 -42.78 9.72 0.54
C ASN A 561 -41.61 8.75 0.46
N LEU A 562 -41.39 8.23 -0.76
CA LEU A 562 -40.25 7.38 -1.12
C LEU A 562 -39.43 8.03 -2.23
N GLY A 563 -38.11 7.88 -2.20
CA GLY A 563 -37.22 8.41 -3.21
C GLY A 563 -36.15 7.42 -3.61
N ILE A 564 -35.78 7.46 -4.89
CA ILE A 564 -34.58 6.82 -5.43
C ILE A 564 -33.78 7.86 -6.21
N GLY A 565 -32.46 7.81 -6.08
CA GLY A 565 -31.54 8.69 -6.79
C GLY A 565 -30.35 7.94 -7.32
N VAL A 566 -29.88 8.33 -8.50
CA VAL A 566 -28.59 7.95 -9.05
C VAL A 566 -27.80 9.20 -9.38
N GLY A 567 -26.51 9.19 -9.03
CA GLY A 567 -25.64 10.34 -9.20
C GLY A 567 -24.29 9.93 -9.75
N TYR A 568 -23.67 10.85 -10.48
CA TYR A 568 -22.26 10.79 -10.82
C TYR A 568 -21.60 12.08 -10.35
N ASN A 569 -20.58 11.94 -9.51
CA ASN A 569 -19.74 13.05 -9.06
C ASN A 569 -18.32 12.87 -9.59
N ARG A 570 -17.75 13.95 -10.11
CA ARG A 570 -16.34 14.04 -10.45
C ARG A 570 -15.72 15.20 -9.69
N ASP A 571 -14.78 14.89 -8.82
CA ASP A 571 -13.95 15.84 -8.08
C ASP A 571 -12.50 15.71 -8.55
N ASP A 572 -12.08 16.61 -9.45
CA ASP A 572 -10.80 16.55 -10.16
C ASP A 572 -10.61 15.22 -10.93
N ARG A 573 -9.74 14.34 -10.40
CA ARG A 573 -9.43 13.01 -10.93
C ARG A 573 -10.24 11.90 -10.27
N TYR A 574 -10.94 12.18 -9.17
CA TYR A 574 -11.83 11.23 -8.52
C TYR A 574 -13.19 11.25 -9.22
N GLY A 575 -13.63 10.10 -9.70
CA GLY A 575 -14.97 9.91 -10.28
C GLY A 575 -15.72 8.84 -9.49
N GLU A 576 -17.00 9.08 -9.22
CA GLU A 576 -17.82 8.22 -8.38
C GLU A 576 -19.26 8.14 -8.88
N GLY A 577 -19.77 6.91 -8.97
CA GLY A 577 -21.18 6.63 -9.14
C GLY A 577 -21.83 6.37 -7.78
N VAL A 578 -23.06 6.86 -7.63
CA VAL A 578 -23.80 6.82 -6.36
C VAL A 578 -25.22 6.36 -6.62
N ILE A 579 -25.75 5.51 -5.74
CA ILE A 579 -27.17 5.20 -5.66
C ILE A 579 -27.66 5.50 -4.25
N GLY A 580 -28.84 6.12 -4.17
CA GLY A 580 -29.46 6.50 -2.91
C GLY A 580 -30.93 6.10 -2.84
N LEU A 581 -31.38 5.78 -1.63
CA LEU A 581 -32.78 5.55 -1.31
C LEU A 581 -33.19 6.48 -0.18
N THR A 582 -34.39 7.03 -0.27
CA THR A 582 -34.95 7.96 0.71
C THR A 582 -36.33 7.50 1.15
N LEU A 583 -36.59 7.68 2.44
CA LEU A 583 -37.92 7.59 3.04
C LEU A 583 -38.16 8.88 3.84
N GLY A 584 -39.32 9.51 3.65
CA GLY A 584 -39.73 10.69 4.41
C GLY A 584 -41.13 10.53 4.99
N ASN A 585 -41.35 11.10 6.17
CA ASN A 585 -42.64 11.13 6.84
C ASN A 585 -42.91 12.51 7.48
N ARG A 586 -44.12 13.05 7.30
CA ARG A 586 -44.59 14.30 7.92
C ARG A 586 -45.44 14.02 9.16
N PHE A 587 -45.18 14.75 10.25
CA PHE A 587 -45.91 14.63 11.53
C PHE A 587 -46.70 15.88 11.88
#